data_AF-A0A060IBM6-F1
#
_entry.id   AF-A0A060IBM6-F1
#
_cell.length_a   1.000
_cell.length_b   1.000
_cell.length_c   1.000
_cell.angle_alpha   90.00
_cell.angle_beta   90.00
_cell.angle_gamma   90.00
#
_symmetry.space_group_name_H-M   'P 1'
#
loop_
_entity.id
_entity.type
_entity.pdbx_description
1 polymer ?
#
loop_
_entity_poly.entity_id
_entity_poly.type
_entity_poly.pdbx_seq_one_letter_code
_entity_poly.pdbx_strand_id
1 'polypeptide(L)' 'MRDKIRGIQACIWSGNVASRATFNRLVFPRLPAIAEAAWTPLTRKDWDRFAAIVRMWPVL' A
#
# COMPACT_ATOMS: atom_id res chain seq x y z
N MET A 1 -17.61 -0.73 17.58
CA MET A 1 -16.39 -0.05 17.09
C MET A 1 -16.24 -0.12 15.57
N ARG A 2 -16.46 -1.27 14.91
CA ARG A 2 -16.39 -1.41 13.43
C ARG A 2 -17.31 -0.47 12.67
N ASP A 3 -18.51 -0.25 13.22
CA ASP A 3 -19.54 0.70 12.79
C ASP A 3 -19.08 2.18 12.71
N LYS A 4 -18.00 2.54 13.42
CA LYS A 4 -17.43 3.90 13.41
C LYS A 4 -16.25 4.04 12.43
N ILE A 5 -15.76 2.95 11.84
CA ILE A 5 -14.61 2.97 10.93
C ILE A 5 -15.13 3.17 9.50
N ARG A 6 -14.75 4.30 8.88
CA ARG A 6 -15.14 4.62 7.50
C ARG A 6 -14.25 3.96 6.44
N GLY A 7 -12.99 3.71 6.77
CA GLY A 7 -12.04 3.15 5.83
C GLY A 7 -10.59 3.33 6.26
N ILE A 8 -9.69 3.12 5.31
CA ILE A 8 -8.24 3.24 5.47
C ILE A 8 -7.72 4.24 4.45
N GLN A 9 -6.81 5.10 4.89
CA GLN A 9 -6.08 6.03 4.02
C GLN A 9 -4.59 5.96 4.37
N ALA A 10 -3.75 6.09 3.34
CA ALA A 10 -2.34 6.42 3.52
C ALA A 10 -2.04 7.75 2.86
N CYS A 11 -1.16 8.53 3.48
CA CYS A 11 -0.68 9.78 2.96
C CYS A 11 0.85 9.74 2.80
N ILE A 12 1.35 10.57 1.90
CA ILE A 12 2.77 10.86 1.76
C ILE A 12 2.96 12.36 2.00
N TRP A 13 3.93 12.70 2.84
CA TRP A 13 4.34 14.08 3.01
C TRP A 13 5.43 14.40 1.98
N SER A 14 5.18 15.38 1.13
CA SER A 14 6.00 15.65 -0.05
C SER A 14 7.20 16.59 0.21
N GLY A 15 7.45 17.00 1.46
CA GLY A 15 8.45 18.01 1.78
C GLY A 15 9.88 17.69 1.30
N ASN A 16 10.23 16.40 1.16
CA ASN A 16 11.51 15.93 0.62
C ASN A 16 11.38 15.08 -0.66
N VAL A 17 10.26 15.21 -1.38
CA VAL A 17 10.02 14.47 -2.64
C VAL A 17 10.50 15.31 -3.82
N ALA A 18 11.79 15.17 -4.14
CA ALA A 18 12.43 15.99 -5.18
C ALA A 18 12.26 15.46 -6.61
N SER A 19 11.82 14.20 -6.79
CA SER A 19 11.68 13.59 -8.10
C SER A 19 10.65 12.46 -8.12
N ARG A 20 10.21 12.04 -9.30
CA ARG A 20 9.33 10.87 -9.49
C ARG A 20 9.99 9.58 -9.01
N ALA A 21 11.31 9.45 -9.18
CA ALA A 21 12.07 8.30 -8.66
C ALA A 21 12.03 8.26 -7.12
N THR A 22 12.22 9.41 -6.46
CA THR A 22 12.11 9.52 -5.00
C THR A 22 10.69 9.20 -4.53
N PHE A 23 9.68 9.71 -5.22
CA PHE A 23 8.28 9.40 -4.95
C PHE A 23 8.01 7.90 -5.04
N ASN A 24 8.41 7.25 -6.15
CA ASN A 24 8.17 5.83 -6.35
C ASN A 24 8.84 4.96 -5.30
N ARG A 25 10.07 5.31 -4.90
CA ARG A 25 10.78 4.60 -3.82
C ARG A 25 10.03 4.69 -2.49
N LEU A 26 9.33 5.79 -2.26
CA LEU A 26 8.53 5.98 -1.05
C LEU A 26 7.14 5.35 -1.16
N VAL A 27 6.55 5.23 -2.35
CA VAL A 27 5.17 4.76 -2.53
C VAL A 27 5.10 3.26 -2.81
N PHE A 28 6.00 2.73 -3.61
CA PHE A 28 6.01 1.34 -4.02
C PHE A 28 7.14 0.56 -3.34
N PRO A 29 6.89 -0.67 -2.87
CA PRO A 29 5.67 -1.48 -3.01
C PRO A 29 4.65 -1.33 -1.87
N ARG A 30 4.79 -0.33 -0.98
CA ARG A 30 3.93 -0.23 0.22
C ARG A 30 2.48 0.17 -0.05
N LEU A 31 2.21 0.93 -1.11
CA LEU A 31 0.84 1.31 -1.50
C LEU A 31 -0.05 0.07 -1.77
N PRO A 32 0.39 -0.93 -2.54
CA PRO A 32 -0.30 -2.22 -2.65
C PRO A 32 -0.62 -2.89 -1.30
N ALA A 33 0.27 -2.78 -0.30
CA ALA A 33 0.01 -3.35 1.03
C ALA A 33 -1.13 -2.62 1.76
N ILE A 34 -1.22 -1.30 1.61
CA ILE A 34 -2.34 -0.49 2.13
C ILE A 34 -3.64 -0.88 1.42
N ALA A 35 -3.59 -1.11 0.11
CA ALA A 35 -4.75 -1.55 -0.68
C ALA A 35 -5.24 -2.94 -0.23
N GLU A 36 -4.35 -3.92 -0.07
CA GLU A 36 -4.67 -5.25 0.47
C GLU A 36 -5.24 -5.15 1.89
N ALA A 37 -4.68 -4.26 2.72
CA ALA A 37 -5.17 -4.05 4.08
C ALA A 37 -6.61 -3.51 4.11
N ALA A 38 -6.94 -2.62 3.17
CA ALA A 38 -8.24 -1.94 3.06
C ALA A 38 -9.33 -2.79 2.40
N TRP A 39 -8.96 -3.65 1.45
CA TRP A 39 -9.93 -4.34 0.59
C TRP A 39 -10.04 -5.83 0.83
N THR A 40 -8.94 -6.50 1.21
CA THR A 40 -8.91 -7.97 1.28
C THR A 40 -9.45 -8.46 2.63
N PRO A 41 -10.47 -9.36 2.64
CA PRO A 41 -10.97 -9.95 3.88
C PRO A 41 -9.86 -10.65 4.67
N LEU A 42 -9.95 -10.61 6.00
CA LEU A 42 -8.92 -11.17 6.88
C LEU A 42 -8.60 -12.63 6.58
N THR A 43 -9.62 -13.44 6.25
CA THR A 43 -9.47 -14.87 5.91
C THR A 43 -8.71 -15.13 4.61
N ARG A 44 -8.48 -14.10 3.79
CA ARG A 44 -7.75 -14.17 2.52
C ARG A 44 -6.39 -13.47 2.58
N LYS A 45 -6.03 -12.88 3.71
CA LYS A 45 -4.72 -12.25 3.89
C LYS A 45 -3.67 -13.33 4.08
N ASP A 46 -2.72 -13.35 3.16
CA ASP A 46 -1.59 -14.28 3.13
C ASP A 46 -0.34 -13.46 2.80
N TRP A 47 0.59 -13.43 3.75
CA TRP A 47 1.81 -12.64 3.63
C TRP A 47 2.75 -13.18 2.56
N ASP A 48 2.95 -14.51 2.52
CA ASP A 48 3.91 -15.13 1.61
C ASP A 48 3.43 -14.97 0.16
N ARG A 49 2.13 -15.17 -0.07
CA ARG A 49 1.50 -14.88 -1.37
C ARG A 49 1.67 -13.40 -1.75
N PHE A 50 1.39 -12.48 -0.84
CA PHE A 50 1.52 -11.04 -1.09
C PHE A 50 2.97 -10.65 -1.43
N ALA A 51 3.93 -11.09 -0.62
CA ALA A 51 5.35 -10.79 -0.78
C ALA A 51 5.92 -11.31 -2.11
N ALA A 52 5.42 -12.46 -2.58
CA ALA A 52 5.78 -13.02 -3.88
C ALA A 52 5.28 -12.16 -5.06
N ILE A 53 4.02 -11.70 -5.02
CA ILE A 53 3.41 -10.99 -6.16
C ILE A 53 3.68 -9.48 -6.15
N VAL A 54 3.87 -8.85 -5.00
CA VAL A 54 3.94 -7.38 -4.89
C VAL A 54 5.13 -6.79 -5.65
N ARG A 55 6.20 -7.59 -5.82
CA ARG A 55 7.39 -7.20 -6.61
C ARG A 55 7.12 -7.09 -8.10
N MET A 56 6.04 -7.69 -8.60
CA MET A 56 5.62 -7.64 -9.99
C MET A 56 4.72 -6.44 -10.31
N TRP A 57 4.29 -5.69 -9.28
CA TRP A 57 3.38 -4.57 -9.49
C TRP A 57 4.09 -3.39 -10.18
N PRO A 58 3.37 -2.67 -11.05
CA PRO A 58 3.95 -1.54 -11.77
C PRO A 58 4.34 -0.40 -10.83
N VAL A 59 5.44 0.27 -11.18
CA VAL A 59 5.89 1.55 -10.60
C VAL A 59 5.71 2.66 -11.65
N LEU A 60 5.50 3.90 -11.23
CA LEU A 60 5.07 5.00 -12.11
C LEU A 60 6.21 5.76 -12.82
#